data_AF-A0A645ITL5-F1
#
_entry.id   AF-A0A645ITL5-F1
#
_cell.length_a   1.000
_cell.length_b   1.000
_cell.length_c   1.000
_cell.angle_alpha   90.00
_cell.angle_beta   90.00
_cell.angle_gamma   90.00
#
_symmetry.space_group_name_H-M   'P 1'
#
loop_
_entity.id
_entity.type
_entity.pdbx_description
1 polymer ?
#
loop_
_entity_poly.entity_id
_entity_poly.type
_entity_poly.pdbx_seq_one_letter_code
_entity_poly.pdbx_strand_id
1 'polypeptide(L)'
;MFAVLIWRGVKIAMNAKDTYGTLMATGIISVIAFQAIINIGVVTNTIPNTGQPLPFISYGGTSLLFLTIMIGLLLNISRYQKE
;
A
#
# COMPACT_ATOMS: atom_id res chain seq x y z
N MET A 1 3.09 9.78 -6.93
CA MET A 1 1.87 9.42 -6.17
C MET A 1 2.09 8.22 -5.24
N PHE A 2 2.57 7.06 -5.74
CA PHE A 2 2.86 5.89 -4.88
C PHE A 2 3.88 6.14 -3.76
N ALA A 3 4.94 6.90 -4.03
CA ALA A 3 5.93 7.26 -3.00
C ALA A 3 5.31 8.00 -1.80
N VAL A 4 4.33 8.87 -2.03
CA VAL A 4 3.63 9.60 -0.95
C VAL A 4 2.74 8.65 -0.14
N LEU A 5 2.08 7.70 -0.80
CA LEU A 5 1.27 6.65 -0.15
C LEU A 5 2.13 5.72 0.71
N ILE A 6 3.27 5.26 0.18
CA ILE A 6 4.23 4.43 0.91
C ILE A 6 4.76 5.21 2.11
N TRP A 7 5.18 6.47 1.93
CA TRP A 7 5.70 7.28 3.02
C TRP A 7 4.66 7.53 4.12
N ARG A 8 3.41 7.86 3.76
CA ARG A 8 2.31 7.99 4.73
C ARG A 8 2.05 6.67 5.45
N GLY A 9 2.02 5.56 4.73
CA GLY A 9 1.87 4.24 5.32
C GLY A 9 2.96 3.96 6.34
N VAL A 10 4.23 4.16 5.98
CA VAL A 10 5.37 3.93 6.89
C VAL A 10 5.24 4.79 8.14
N LYS A 11 4.82 6.05 7.97
CA LYS A 11 4.56 6.95 9.10
C LYS A 11 3.46 6.41 10.03
N ILE A 12 2.40 5.81 9.47
CA ILE A 12 1.31 5.22 10.26
C ILE A 12 1.77 3.94 10.98
N ALA A 13 2.56 3.10 10.32
CA ALA A 13 3.16 1.93 10.94
C ALA A 13 4.09 2.33 12.10
N MET A 14 4.91 3.37 11.95
CA MET A 14 5.82 3.84 13.00
C MET A 14 5.11 4.48 14.20
N ASN A 15 3.93 5.08 13.99
CA ASN A 15 3.15 5.71 15.05
C ASN A 15 2.08 4.78 15.67
N ALA A 16 1.97 3.53 15.19
CA ALA A 16 1.01 2.58 15.71
C ALA A 16 1.32 2.24 17.18
N LYS A 17 0.29 2.23 18.02
CA LYS A 17 0.40 1.98 19.46
C LYS A 17 0.89 0.55 19.78
N ASP A 18 0.41 -0.39 18.98
CA ASP A 18 0.58 -1.83 19.17
C ASP A 18 1.46 -2.48 18.10
N THR A 19 2.23 -3.49 18.49
CA THR A 19 3.07 -4.29 17.59
C THR A 19 2.24 -4.96 16.50
N TYR A 20 1.01 -5.39 16.82
CA TYR A 20 0.08 -5.95 15.84
C TYR A 20 -0.34 -4.92 14.77
N GLY A 21 -0.70 -3.70 15.18
CA GLY A 21 -1.04 -2.61 14.26
C GLY A 21 0.15 -2.21 13.38
N THR A 22 1.37 -2.22 13.96
CA THR A 22 2.62 -1.99 13.23
C THR A 22 2.84 -3.07 12.15
N LEU A 23 2.79 -4.35 12.52
CA LEU A 23 2.99 -5.48 11.59
C LEU A 23 1.95 -5.47 10.45
N MET A 24 0.68 -5.21 10.80
CA MET A 24 -0.41 -5.18 9.82
C MET A 24 -0.27 -4.00 8.85
N ALA A 25 0.02 -2.80 9.36
CA ALA A 25 0.28 -1.63 8.51
C ALA A 25 1.50 -1.87 7.59
N THR A 26 2.58 -2.45 8.12
CA THR A 26 3.79 -2.77 7.35
C THR A 26 3.51 -3.78 6.24
N GLY A 27 2.68 -4.80 6.50
CA GLY A 27 2.24 -5.77 5.49
C GLY A 27 1.39 -5.16 4.38
N ILE A 28 0.49 -4.22 4.71
CA ILE A 28 -0.29 -3.51 3.69
C ILE A 28 0.62 -2.66 2.80
N ILE A 29 1.59 -1.96 3.41
CA ILE A 29 2.54 -1.12 2.68
C ILE A 29 3.46 -1.95 1.79
N SER A 30 3.91 -3.12 2.27
CA SER A 30 4.80 -3.99 1.49
C SER A 30 4.12 -4.49 0.22
N VAL A 31 2.82 -4.84 0.27
CA VAL A 31 2.03 -5.21 -0.92
C VAL A 31 1.94 -4.05 -1.91
N ILE A 32 1.65 -2.84 -1.44
CA ILE A 32 1.58 -1.63 -2.28
C ILE A 32 2.96 -1.31 -2.88
N ALA A 33 4.03 -1.42 -2.10
CA ALA A 33 5.40 -1.17 -2.53
C ALA A 33 5.86 -2.20 -3.56
N PHE A 34 5.54 -3.49 -3.36
CA PHE A 34 5.87 -4.55 -4.30
C PHE A 34 5.17 -4.32 -5.65
N GLN A 35 3.87 -4.00 -5.63
CA GLN A 35 3.16 -3.62 -6.85
C GLN A 35 3.76 -2.38 -7.52
N ALA A 36 4.22 -1.38 -6.75
CA ALA A 36 4.87 -0.20 -7.31
C ALA A 36 6.21 -0.54 -7.98
N ILE A 37 7.05 -1.39 -7.36
CA ILE A 37 8.35 -1.82 -7.92
C ILE A 37 8.14 -2.59 -9.22
N ILE A 38 7.19 -3.53 -9.26
CA ILE A 38 6.88 -4.28 -10.49
C ILE A 38 6.42 -3.34 -11.60
N ASN A 39 5.53 -2.39 -11.30
CA ASN A 39 5.09 -1.40 -12.29
C ASN A 39 6.24 -0.50 -12.79
N ILE A 40 7.19 -0.15 -11.92
CA ILE A 40 8.40 0.60 -12.32
C ILE A 40 9.31 -0.27 -13.21
N GLY A 41 9.46 -1.56 -12.91
CA GLY A 41 10.21 -2.49 -13.75
C GLY A 41 9.60 -2.68 -15.14
N VAL A 42 8.27 -2.69 -15.21
CA VAL A 42 7.52 -2.76 -16.47
C VAL A 42 7.66 -1.48 -17.29
N VAL A 43 7.52 -0.28 -16.68
CA VAL A 43 7.61 1.00 -17.41
C VAL A 43 9.05 1.28 -17.90
N THR A 44 10.05 0.76 -17.19
CA THR A 44 11.47 0.85 -17.60
C THR A 44 11.88 -0.23 -18.60
N ASN A 45 10.93 -1.06 -19.10
CA ASN A 45 11.18 -2.20 -19.99
C ASN A 45 12.20 -3.22 -19.45
N THR A 46 12.44 -3.22 -18.14
CA THR A 46 13.36 -4.18 -17.49
C THR A 46 12.67 -5.53 -17.25
N ILE A 47 11.33 -5.51 -17.08
CA ILE A 47 10.49 -6.69 -16.89
C ILE A 47 9.39 -6.65 -17.96
N PRO A 48 9.07 -7.77 -18.63
CA PRO A 48 7.97 -7.82 -19.59
C PRO A 48 6.65 -7.43 -18.90
N ASN A 49 5.76 -6.78 -19.66
CA ASN A 49 4.50 -6.26 -19.15
C ASN A 49 3.58 -7.39 -18.65
N THR A 50 3.61 -7.64 -17.35
CA THR A 50 2.84 -8.70 -16.69
C THR A 50 1.33 -8.48 -16.66
N GLY A 51 0.80 -7.40 -17.28
CA GLY A 51 -0.63 -7.13 -17.37
C GLY A 51 -1.32 -6.82 -16.03
N GLN A 52 -0.55 -6.68 -14.95
CA GLN A 52 -1.08 -6.45 -13.61
C GLN A 52 -1.65 -5.02 -13.51
N PRO A 53 -2.90 -4.83 -13.05
CA PRO A 53 -3.49 -3.50 -12.90
C PRO A 53 -2.69 -2.64 -11.92
N LEU A 54 -2.37 -1.40 -12.31
CA LEU A 54 -1.76 -0.40 -11.42
C LEU A 54 -2.64 -0.17 -10.19
N PRO A 55 -2.08 -0.22 -8.96
CA PRO A 55 -2.81 0.20 -7.77
C PRO A 55 -3.28 1.67 -7.94
N PHE A 56 -4.50 2.00 -7.54
CA PHE A 56 -5.11 3.34 -7.66
C PHE A 56 -5.41 3.93 -9.05
N ILE A 57 -4.83 3.45 -10.16
CA ILE A 57 -5.04 4.05 -11.50
C ILE A 57 -5.72 3.10 -12.49
N SER A 58 -5.68 1.79 -12.26
CA SER A 58 -6.24 0.82 -13.22
C SER A 58 -7.74 0.55 -13.01
N TYR A 59 -8.45 0.30 -14.12
CA TYR A 59 -9.87 -0.07 -14.24
C TYR A 59 -10.20 -1.49 -13.70
N GLY A 60 -9.57 -1.91 -12.61
CA GLY A 60 -9.90 -3.14 -11.90
C GLY A 60 -10.80 -2.83 -10.71
N GLY A 61 -12.12 -3.00 -10.86
CA GLY A 61 -13.09 -2.75 -9.77
C GLY A 61 -12.74 -3.50 -8.48
N THR A 62 -12.25 -4.72 -8.59
CA THR A 62 -11.77 -5.55 -7.47
C THR A 62 -10.54 -4.95 -6.79
N SER A 63 -9.57 -4.45 -7.56
CA SER A 63 -8.35 -3.83 -7.03
C SER A 63 -8.64 -2.56 -6.24
N LEU A 64 -9.59 -1.74 -6.70
CA LEU A 64 -10.08 -0.57 -5.97
C LEU A 64 -10.78 -0.94 -4.67
N LEU A 65 -11.58 -2.01 -4.68
CA LEU A 65 -12.28 -2.48 -3.49
C LEU A 65 -11.29 -2.94 -2.41
N PHE A 66 -10.29 -3.74 -2.78
CA PHE A 66 -9.24 -4.18 -1.86
C PHE A 66 -8.39 -3.02 -1.33
N LEU A 67 -8.03 -2.05 -2.18
CA LEU A 67 -7.30 -0.86 -1.75
C LEU A 67 -8.10 -0.01 -0.75
N THR A 68 -9.41 0.12 -0.96
CA THR A 68 -10.29 0.86 -0.06
C THR A 68 -10.41 0.16 1.30
N ILE A 69 -10.51 -1.17 1.32
CA ILE A 69 -10.49 -1.99 2.54
C ILE A 69 -9.16 -1.85 3.27
N MET A 70 -8.03 -1.94 2.55
CA MET A 70 -6.69 -1.77 3.10
C MET A 70 -6.50 -0.38 3.71
N ILE A 71 -6.95 0.69 3.03
CA ILE A 71 -6.94 2.04 3.58
C ILE A 71 -7.84 2.15 4.82
N GLY A 72 -9.03 1.54 4.80
CA GLY A 72 -9.94 1.53 5.95
C GLY A 72 -9.33 0.89 7.19
N LEU A 73 -8.63 -0.23 7.02
CA LEU A 73 -7.85 -0.89 8.08
C LEU A 73 -6.71 0.01 8.59
N LEU A 74 -5.99 0.64 7.67
CA LEU A 74 -4.85 1.50 7.99
C LEU A 74 -5.28 2.78 8.72
N LEU A 75 -6.45 3.34 8.38
CA LEU A 75 -7.10 4.43 9.10
C LEU A 75 -7.61 4.01 10.49
N ASN A 76 -8.13 2.78 10.63
CA ASN A 76 -8.52 2.25 11.93
C ASN A 76 -7.31 2.15 12.87
N ILE A 77 -6.19 1.62 12.38
CA ILE A 77 -4.91 1.57 13.12
C ILE A 77 -4.40 2.98 13.44
N SER A 78 -4.50 3.92 12.48
CA SER A 78 -4.12 5.32 12.71
C SER A 78 -4.97 6.01 13.78
N ARG A 79 -6.22 5.58 13.98
CA ARG A 79 -7.11 6.13 15.02
C ARG A 79 -6.72 5.63 16.42
N TYR A 80 -6.05 4.49 16.51
CA TYR A 80 -5.48 3.95 17.76
C TYR A 80 -3.96 4.22 17.84
N GLN A 81 -3.52 5.42 17.44
CA GLN A 81 -2.12 5.82 17.55
C GLN A 81 -1.69 6.04 19.01
N LYS A 82 -0.41 5.79 19.28
CA LYS A 82 0.22 6.05 20.57
C LYS A 82 0.23 7.58 20.76
N GLU A 83 -0.34 8.05 21.87
CA GLU A 83 -0.23 9.46 22.28
C GLU A 83 1.23 9.87 22.48
#